data_AF-A0A7C1M167-F1
#
_entry.id   AF-A0A7C1M167-F1
#
_cell.length_a   1.000
_cell.length_b   1.000
_cell.length_c   1.000
_cell.angle_alpha   90.00
_cell.angle_beta   90.00
_cell.angle_gamma   90.00
#
_symmetry.space_group_name_H-M   'P 1'
#
loop_
_entity.id
_entity.type
_entity.pdbx_description
1 polymer ?
#
loop_
_entity_poly.entity_id
_entity_poly.type
_entity_poly.pdbx_seq_one_letter_code
_entity_poly.pdbx_strand_id
1 'polypeptide(L)'
;DEGDAELRIAFDFDGVIADDASEQVYKSGSLEDFQKHETSRSQIPHNPGPLAGLFRKLSHLQKLEDQALTKDPGYRRVLRIAIVTARNAPSHERVITTLEHWGVDANEVFFLGGMKKDRILNVLKPHMFFDDQRSHLESDAGDIPMVHIPFGVVNL
;
A
#
# COMPACT_ATOMS: atom_id res chain seq x y z
N ASP A 1 9.03 2.03 21.13
CA ASP A 1 8.92 2.26 22.59
C ASP A 1 8.28 1.05 23.23
N GLU A 2 8.79 0.59 24.38
CA GLU A 2 8.26 -0.58 25.11
C GLU A 2 6.80 -0.42 25.60
N GLY A 3 6.21 0.78 25.46
CA GLY A 3 4.81 1.05 25.75
C GLY A 3 3.89 1.09 24.52
N ASP A 4 4.42 0.92 23.31
CA ASP A 4 3.65 0.93 22.07
C ASP A 4 3.28 -0.49 21.65
N ALA A 5 2.04 -0.88 21.95
CA ALA A 5 1.50 -2.19 21.60
C ALA A 5 0.98 -2.28 20.15
N GLU A 6 1.07 -1.19 19.38
CA GLU A 6 0.58 -1.13 18.00
C GLU A 6 1.59 -1.78 17.04
N LEU A 7 1.13 -2.72 16.21
CA LEU A 7 1.85 -3.24 15.06
C LEU A 7 1.48 -2.43 13.81
N ARG A 8 2.36 -1.51 13.42
CA ARG A 8 2.29 -0.79 12.14
C ARG A 8 2.89 -1.58 10.98
N ILE A 9 2.12 -1.79 9.93
CA ILE A 9 2.55 -2.43 8.68
C ILE A 9 2.20 -1.50 7.51
N ALA A 10 3.17 -1.24 6.64
CA ALA A 10 2.99 -0.44 5.45
C ALA A 10 3.27 -1.25 4.18
N PHE A 11 2.57 -0.95 3.10
CA PHE A 11 2.71 -1.62 1.81
C PHE A 11 2.79 -0.59 0.68
N ASP A 12 3.63 -0.84 -0.33
CA ASP A 12 3.34 -0.29 -1.65
C ASP A 12 2.08 -0.96 -2.23
N PHE A 13 1.45 -0.27 -3.18
CA PHE A 13 0.27 -0.79 -3.85
C PHE A 13 0.65 -1.67 -5.04
N ASP A 14 1.25 -1.08 -6.08
CA ASP A 14 1.64 -1.78 -7.31
C ASP A 14 2.78 -2.77 -7.04
N GLY A 15 2.80 -3.91 -7.72
CA GLY A 15 3.81 -4.96 -7.54
C GLY A 15 3.78 -5.70 -6.19
N VAL A 16 2.97 -5.24 -5.24
CA VAL A 16 2.88 -5.77 -3.87
C VAL A 16 1.45 -6.21 -3.54
N ILE A 17 0.51 -5.27 -3.39
CA ILE A 17 -0.92 -5.55 -3.15
C ILE A 17 -1.60 -5.88 -4.48
N ALA A 18 -1.35 -5.06 -5.50
CA ALA A 18 -1.77 -5.26 -6.88
C ALA A 18 -0.64 -5.87 -7.71
N ASP A 19 -0.96 -6.41 -8.88
CA ASP A 19 0.04 -6.84 -9.85
C ASP A 19 0.81 -5.64 -10.46
N ASP A 20 1.74 -5.91 -11.36
CA ASP A 20 2.59 -4.92 -12.01
C ASP A 20 2.02 -4.43 -13.36
N ALA A 21 0.73 -4.69 -13.65
CA ALA A 21 0.13 -4.40 -14.94
C ALA A 21 0.23 -2.90 -15.31
N SER A 22 0.08 -2.01 -14.33
CA SER A 22 0.24 -0.57 -14.53
C SER A 22 1.68 -0.15 -14.79
N GLU A 23 2.65 -0.84 -14.19
CA GLU A 23 4.09 -0.60 -14.40
C GLU A 23 4.53 -1.04 -15.80
N GLN A 24 3.97 -2.13 -16.32
CA GLN A 24 4.19 -2.56 -17.70
C GLN A 24 3.70 -1.51 -18.71
N VAL A 25 2.52 -0.91 -18.46
CA VAL A 25 1.99 0.17 -19.29
C VAL A 25 2.91 1.39 -19.22
N TYR A 26 3.34 1.79 -18.01
CA TYR A 26 4.25 2.91 -17.80
C TYR A 26 5.58 2.76 -18.56
N LYS A 27 6.20 1.57 -18.51
CA LYS A 27 7.45 1.30 -19.25
C LYS A 27 7.29 1.26 -20.77
N SER A 28 6.08 0.96 -21.26
CA SER A 28 5.80 0.78 -22.69
C SER A 28 5.36 2.06 -23.42
N GLY A 29 5.06 3.14 -22.70
CA GLY A 29 4.44 4.35 -23.26
C GLY A 29 4.88 5.65 -22.59
N SER A 30 4.17 6.74 -22.90
CA SER A 30 4.39 8.04 -22.26
C SER A 30 3.60 8.18 -20.95
N LEU A 31 3.94 9.17 -20.11
CA LEU A 31 3.18 9.50 -18.91
C LEU A 31 1.71 9.85 -19.23
N GLU A 32 1.44 10.49 -20.37
CA GLU A 32 0.07 10.78 -20.81
C GLU A 32 -0.71 9.51 -21.16
N ASP A 33 -0.05 8.54 -21.80
CA ASP A 33 -0.68 7.26 -22.16
C ASP A 33 -1.02 6.47 -20.90
N PHE A 34 -0.13 6.49 -19.90
CA PHE A 34 -0.40 5.93 -18.58
C PHE A 34 -1.61 6.58 -17.91
N GLN A 35 -1.67 7.92 -17.88
CA GLN A 35 -2.80 8.62 -17.26
C GLN A 35 -4.13 8.34 -17.98
N LYS A 36 -4.14 8.29 -19.31
CA LYS A 36 -5.31 7.92 -20.11
C LYS A 36 -5.72 6.48 -19.83
N HIS A 37 -4.76 5.56 -19.77
CA HIS A 37 -5.00 4.16 -19.44
C HIS A 37 -5.66 4.01 -18.07
N GLU A 38 -5.08 4.60 -17.04
CA GLU A 38 -5.59 4.54 -15.67
C GLU A 38 -6.96 5.20 -15.53
N THR A 39 -7.18 6.35 -16.17
CA THR A 39 -8.50 7.02 -16.17
C THR A 39 -9.56 6.17 -16.86
N SER A 40 -9.24 5.59 -18.02
CA SER A 40 -10.18 4.72 -18.76
C SER A 40 -10.55 3.44 -18.02
N ARG A 41 -9.70 3.03 -17.06
CA ARG A 41 -9.85 1.81 -16.26
C ARG A 41 -10.14 2.09 -14.79
N SER A 42 -10.48 3.32 -14.40
CA SER A 42 -10.66 3.65 -12.98
C SER A 42 -11.68 2.76 -12.29
N GLN A 43 -12.72 2.33 -13.01
CA GLN A 43 -13.78 1.43 -12.53
C GLN A 43 -13.44 -0.07 -12.63
N ILE A 44 -12.25 -0.43 -13.12
CA ILE A 44 -11.81 -1.81 -13.26
C ILE A 44 -10.76 -2.08 -12.17
N PRO A 45 -11.03 -2.98 -11.21
CA PRO A 45 -10.07 -3.27 -10.16
C PRO A 45 -8.77 -3.85 -10.73
N HIS A 46 -7.67 -3.66 -10.01
CA HIS A 46 -6.40 -4.32 -10.33
C HIS A 46 -6.48 -5.82 -10.06
N ASN A 47 -5.58 -6.59 -10.69
CA ASN A 47 -5.42 -7.99 -10.34
C ASN A 47 -4.65 -8.09 -9.00
N PRO A 48 -4.84 -9.17 -8.24
CA PRO A 48 -4.10 -9.38 -7.01
C PRO A 48 -2.60 -9.59 -7.27
N GLY A 49 -1.77 -8.84 -6.54
CA GLY A 49 -0.33 -9.03 -6.47
C GLY A 49 0.08 -10.10 -5.45
N PRO A 50 1.41 -10.29 -5.25
CA PRO A 50 1.95 -11.34 -4.39
C PRO A 50 1.45 -11.29 -2.94
N LEU A 51 1.26 -10.08 -2.39
CA LEU A 51 0.84 -9.88 -0.99
C LEU A 51 -0.64 -9.57 -0.83
N ALA A 52 -1.45 -9.61 -1.89
CA ALA A 52 -2.91 -9.40 -1.81
C ALA A 52 -3.58 -10.32 -0.77
N GLY A 53 -3.14 -11.57 -0.70
CA GLY A 53 -3.66 -12.55 0.26
C GLY A 53 -3.30 -12.21 1.72
N LEU A 54 -2.10 -11.68 1.97
CA LEU A 54 -1.70 -11.19 3.29
C LEU A 54 -2.50 -9.94 3.66
N PHE A 55 -2.58 -8.97 2.75
CA PHE A 55 -3.31 -7.73 2.96
C PHE A 55 -4.78 -7.98 3.30
N ARG A 56 -5.46 -8.88 2.59
CA ARG A 56 -6.85 -9.29 2.88
C ARG A 56 -7.02 -9.87 4.29
N LYS A 57 -6.08 -10.72 4.74
CA LYS A 57 -6.13 -11.30 6.09
C LYS A 57 -5.93 -10.24 7.16
N LEU A 58 -4.98 -9.33 6.97
CA LEU A 58 -4.73 -8.23 7.91
C LEU A 58 -5.94 -7.28 7.96
N SER A 59 -6.53 -6.95 6.81
CA SER A 59 -7.75 -6.15 6.74
C SER A 59 -8.94 -6.82 7.44
N HIS A 60 -9.06 -8.14 7.34
CA HIS A 60 -10.05 -8.89 8.12
C HIS A 60 -9.83 -8.74 9.64
N LEU A 61 -8.58 -8.77 10.11
CA LEU A 61 -8.27 -8.54 11.53
C LEU A 61 -8.68 -7.12 11.96
N GLN A 62 -8.43 -6.09 11.15
CA GLN A 62 -8.89 -4.73 11.43
C GLN A 62 -10.41 -4.64 11.58
N LYS A 63 -11.17 -5.35 10.75
CA LYS A 63 -12.63 -5.41 10.88
C LYS A 63 -13.08 -6.02 12.20
N LEU A 64 -12.33 -7.00 12.73
CA LEU A 64 -12.58 -7.54 14.07
C LEU A 64 -12.25 -6.52 15.16
N GLU A 65 -11.20 -5.72 14.99
CA GLU A 65 -10.86 -4.62 15.89
C GLU A 65 -11.92 -3.51 15.89
N ASP A 66 -12.50 -3.19 14.74
CA ASP A 66 -13.59 -2.22 14.63
C ASP A 66 -14.86 -2.71 15.37
N GLN A 67 -15.15 -4.00 15.27
CA GLN A 67 -16.23 -4.63 16.04
C GLN A 67 -15.93 -4.61 17.55
N ALA A 68 -14.67 -4.83 17.95
CA ALA A 68 -14.26 -4.74 19.34
C ALA A 68 -14.40 -3.31 19.88
N LEU A 69 -13.97 -2.30 19.13
CA LEU A 69 -14.10 -0.89 19.48
C LEU A 69 -15.57 -0.45 19.60
N THR A 70 -16.44 -0.98 18.74
CA THR A 70 -17.89 -0.72 18.82
C THR A 70 -18.50 -1.29 20.10
N LYS A 71 -17.98 -2.42 20.59
CA LYS A 71 -18.45 -3.07 21.82
C LYS A 71 -17.84 -2.46 23.09
N ASP A 72 -16.59 -2.01 23.00
CA ASP A 72 -15.83 -1.41 24.07
C ASP A 72 -15.07 -0.18 23.55
N PRO A 73 -15.55 1.05 23.84
CA PRO A 73 -14.85 2.28 23.47
C PRO A 73 -13.46 2.42 24.09
N GLY A 74 -13.13 1.64 25.14
CA GLY A 74 -11.81 1.57 25.75
C GLY A 74 -10.83 0.66 25.02
N TYR A 75 -11.30 -0.12 24.04
CA TYR A 75 -10.46 -0.99 23.23
C TYR A 75 -9.42 -0.17 22.45
N ARG A 76 -8.17 -0.62 22.47
CA ARG A 76 -7.07 -0.02 21.71
C ARG A 76 -6.70 -0.94 20.56
N ARG A 77 -6.73 -0.41 19.33
CA ARG A 77 -6.24 -1.14 18.17
C ARG A 77 -4.77 -1.49 18.35
N VAL A 78 -4.42 -2.71 18.00
CA VAL A 78 -3.07 -3.26 18.01
C VAL A 78 -2.54 -3.47 16.60
N LEU A 79 -3.36 -3.32 15.55
CA LEU A 79 -2.91 -3.40 14.16
C LEU A 79 -3.21 -2.09 13.43
N ARG A 80 -2.17 -1.49 12.85
CA ARG A 80 -2.30 -0.36 11.93
C ARG A 80 -1.75 -0.72 10.56
N ILE A 81 -2.58 -0.62 9.53
CA ILE A 81 -2.18 -0.89 8.13
C ILE A 81 -2.21 0.41 7.34
N ALA A 82 -1.11 0.67 6.63
CA ALA A 82 -1.00 1.78 5.69
C ALA A 82 -0.67 1.29 4.28
N ILE A 83 -1.18 2.01 3.28
CA ILE A 83 -0.72 1.91 1.89
C ILE A 83 0.06 3.18 1.57
N VAL A 84 1.27 3.04 1.02
CA VAL A 84 2.17 4.14 0.65
C VAL A 84 2.58 3.97 -0.81
N THR A 85 1.92 4.68 -1.72
CA THR A 85 2.05 4.49 -3.16
C THR A 85 2.47 5.76 -3.90
N ALA A 86 3.26 5.59 -4.97
CA ALA A 86 3.64 6.69 -5.85
C ALA A 86 2.47 7.24 -6.69
N ARG A 87 1.37 6.50 -6.78
CA ARG A 87 0.16 6.94 -7.50
C ARG A 87 -0.35 8.29 -7.01
N ASN A 88 -0.92 9.05 -7.93
CA ASN A 88 -1.51 10.37 -7.68
C ASN A 88 -2.85 10.53 -8.39
N ALA A 89 -3.50 11.69 -8.22
CA ALA A 89 -4.65 12.02 -9.04
C ALA A 89 -4.27 12.08 -10.54
N PRO A 90 -5.05 11.46 -11.45
CA PRO A 90 -6.32 10.74 -11.23
C PRO A 90 -6.17 9.23 -10.89
N SER A 91 -5.00 8.63 -11.10
CA SER A 91 -4.75 7.18 -10.91
C SER A 91 -5.10 6.57 -9.54
N HIS A 92 -5.24 7.39 -8.50
CA HIS A 92 -5.70 6.97 -7.17
C HIS A 92 -7.12 6.37 -7.17
N GLU A 93 -8.00 6.77 -8.09
CA GLU A 93 -9.38 6.26 -8.16
C GLU A 93 -9.40 4.74 -8.28
N ARG A 94 -8.53 4.19 -9.13
CA ARG A 94 -8.47 2.75 -9.37
C ARG A 94 -7.97 1.97 -8.16
N VAL A 95 -7.13 2.59 -7.32
CA VAL A 95 -6.71 2.00 -6.03
C VAL A 95 -7.92 1.86 -5.13
N ILE A 96 -8.70 2.95 -4.98
CA ILE A 96 -9.92 2.96 -4.17
C ILE A 96 -10.91 1.91 -4.68
N THR A 97 -11.21 1.91 -5.98
CA THR A 97 -12.09 0.91 -6.60
C THR A 97 -11.61 -0.52 -6.36
N THR A 98 -10.31 -0.77 -6.37
CA THR A 98 -9.76 -2.11 -6.10
C THR A 98 -10.00 -2.53 -4.65
N LEU A 99 -9.72 -1.65 -3.69
CA LEU A 99 -9.91 -1.92 -2.26
C LEU A 99 -11.40 -2.15 -1.94
N GLU A 100 -12.28 -1.30 -2.46
CA GLU A 100 -13.74 -1.42 -2.33
C GLU A 100 -14.25 -2.73 -2.94
N HIS A 101 -13.83 -3.05 -4.18
CA HIS A 101 -14.24 -4.28 -4.85
C HIS A 101 -13.80 -5.54 -4.10
N TRP A 102 -12.62 -5.52 -3.48
CA TRP A 102 -12.14 -6.63 -2.66
C TRP A 102 -12.72 -6.66 -1.25
N GLY A 103 -13.47 -5.62 -0.85
CA GLY A 103 -14.00 -5.46 0.50
C GLY A 103 -12.89 -5.41 1.54
N VAL A 104 -11.78 -4.73 1.22
CA VAL A 104 -10.64 -4.53 2.12
C VAL A 104 -10.41 -3.05 2.36
N ASP A 105 -9.95 -2.74 3.55
CA ASP A 105 -9.64 -1.40 4.01
C ASP A 105 -8.22 -1.35 4.57
N ALA A 106 -7.59 -0.18 4.47
CA ALA A 106 -6.41 0.20 5.24
C ALA A 106 -6.81 1.31 6.22
N ASN A 107 -6.05 1.51 7.31
CA ASN A 107 -6.31 2.67 8.17
C ASN A 107 -5.91 3.97 7.47
N GLU A 108 -4.85 3.92 6.67
CA GLU A 108 -4.27 5.08 6.01
C GLU A 108 -3.84 4.73 4.59
N VAL A 109 -4.08 5.64 3.65
CA VAL A 109 -3.61 5.53 2.27
C VAL A 109 -2.94 6.83 1.88
N PHE A 110 -1.65 6.75 1.55
CA PHE A 110 -0.81 7.88 1.18
C PHE A 110 -0.49 7.83 -0.31
N PHE A 111 -1.04 8.80 -1.05
CA PHE A 111 -0.77 9.03 -2.47
C PHE A 111 0.31 10.10 -2.61
N LEU A 112 1.52 9.70 -3.04
CA LEU A 112 2.70 10.56 -2.93
C LEU A 112 2.90 11.52 -4.10
N GLY A 113 2.46 11.18 -5.30
CA GLY A 113 2.58 12.02 -6.49
C GLY A 113 3.97 12.60 -6.73
N GLY A 114 5.00 11.76 -6.60
CA GLY A 114 6.40 12.13 -6.80
C GLY A 114 7.13 12.59 -5.54
N MET A 115 6.44 12.70 -4.40
CA MET A 115 7.12 12.79 -3.10
C MET A 115 7.89 11.49 -2.84
N LYS A 116 9.09 11.62 -2.26
CA LYS A 116 9.85 10.46 -1.80
C LYS A 116 9.11 9.73 -0.66
N LYS A 117 9.14 8.39 -0.69
CA LYS A 117 8.51 7.53 0.32
C LYS A 117 9.10 7.72 1.72
N ASP A 118 10.42 7.96 1.79
CA ASP A 118 11.18 8.22 3.02
C ASP A 118 10.48 9.21 3.98
N ARG A 119 9.91 10.29 3.45
CA ARG A 119 9.23 11.34 4.22
C ARG A 119 8.03 10.81 4.98
N ILE A 120 7.24 9.95 4.35
CA ILE A 120 6.08 9.34 4.99
C ILE A 120 6.51 8.23 5.92
N LEU A 121 7.45 7.38 5.50
CA LEU A 121 7.93 6.25 6.30
C LEU A 121 8.61 6.71 7.60
N ASN A 122 9.37 7.81 7.58
CA ASN A 122 10.02 8.38 8.77
C ASN A 122 9.03 8.92 9.82
N VAL A 123 7.82 9.31 9.39
CA VAL A 123 6.75 9.77 10.29
C VAL A 123 5.91 8.58 10.75
N LEU A 124 5.53 7.71 9.82
CA LEU A 124 4.71 6.52 10.10
C LEU A 124 5.46 5.52 10.99
N LYS A 125 6.78 5.38 10.81
CA LYS A 125 7.64 4.40 11.49
C LYS A 125 7.01 3.00 11.53
N PRO A 126 6.73 2.40 10.35
CA PRO A 126 6.17 1.07 10.31
C PRO A 126 7.20 0.06 10.83
N HIS A 127 6.71 -0.99 11.50
CA HIS A 127 7.57 -2.10 11.91
C HIS A 127 7.94 -3.00 10.72
N MET A 128 7.17 -2.93 9.63
CA MET A 128 7.45 -3.59 8.36
C MET A 128 6.91 -2.73 7.21
N PHE A 129 7.75 -2.43 6.23
CA PHE A 129 7.34 -1.84 4.95
C PHE A 129 7.66 -2.79 3.78
N PHE A 130 6.69 -3.07 2.92
CA PHE A 130 6.84 -3.95 1.76
C PHE A 130 6.84 -3.14 0.46
N ASP A 131 7.86 -3.32 -0.38
CA ASP A 131 7.99 -2.65 -1.68
C ASP A 131 8.65 -3.58 -2.71
N ASP A 132 8.27 -3.46 -3.98
CA ASP A 132 8.86 -4.25 -5.07
C ASP A 132 10.10 -3.59 -5.69
N GLN A 133 10.35 -2.30 -5.41
CA GLN A 133 11.48 -1.56 -5.97
C GLN A 133 12.57 -1.33 -4.92
N ARG A 134 13.79 -1.80 -5.21
CA ARG A 134 14.93 -1.64 -4.29
C ARG A 134 15.27 -0.17 -3.97
N SER A 135 15.06 0.74 -4.92
CA SER A 135 15.27 2.18 -4.73
C SER A 135 14.32 2.80 -3.70
N HIS A 136 13.22 2.13 -3.35
CA HIS A 136 12.32 2.57 -2.28
C HIS A 136 12.72 2.00 -0.91
N LEU A 137 13.64 1.04 -0.87
CA LEU A 137 14.03 0.30 0.34
C LEU A 137 15.27 0.92 1.00
N GLU A 138 15.32 2.25 1.03
CA GLU A 138 16.38 3.03 1.65
C GLU A 138 15.77 3.90 2.76
N SER A 139 16.30 3.77 3.98
CA SER A 139 16.05 4.71 5.07
C SER A 139 17.35 5.41 5.41
N ASP A 140 17.34 6.75 5.39
CA ASP A 140 18.49 7.58 5.77
C ASP A 140 19.02 7.25 7.17
N ALA A 141 18.11 6.86 8.08
CA ALA A 141 18.45 6.48 9.46
C ALA A 141 18.71 4.98 9.64
N GLY A 142 18.36 4.15 8.64
CA GLY A 142 18.52 2.69 8.69
C GLY A 142 17.65 2.00 9.75
N ASP A 143 16.63 2.67 10.28
CA ASP A 143 15.85 2.26 11.45
C ASP A 143 14.44 1.71 11.10
N ILE A 144 14.09 1.68 9.82
CA ILE A 144 12.81 1.17 9.33
C ILE A 144 13.04 -0.22 8.74
N PRO A 145 12.44 -1.29 9.29
CA PRO A 145 12.51 -2.61 8.68
C PRO A 145 11.72 -2.63 7.37
N MET A 146 12.41 -2.97 6.28
CA MET A 146 11.86 -2.98 4.94
C MET A 146 12.08 -4.34 4.28
N VAL A 147 11.13 -4.76 3.45
CA VAL A 147 11.10 -6.07 2.81
C VAL A 147 10.96 -5.88 1.30
N HIS A 148 11.95 -6.37 0.55
CA HIS A 148 11.90 -6.39 -0.90
C HIS A 148 11.00 -7.52 -1.40
N ILE A 149 10.06 -7.19 -2.28
CA ILE A 149 9.19 -8.14 -2.99
C ILE A 149 9.70 -8.25 -4.44
N PRO A 150 10.54 -9.24 -4.78
CA PRO A 150 11.14 -9.36 -6.11
C PRO A 150 10.13 -9.89 -7.14
N PHE A 151 9.15 -9.06 -7.50
CA PHE A 151 8.05 -9.38 -8.41
C PHE A 151 7.93 -8.35 -9.53
N GLY A 152 7.38 -8.78 -10.67
CA GLY A 152 7.07 -7.88 -11.79
C GLY A 152 8.28 -7.44 -12.61
N VAL A 153 7.99 -6.66 -13.66
CA VAL A 153 8.96 -6.22 -14.68
C VAL A 153 10.06 -5.28 -14.18
N VAL A 154 9.97 -4.79 -12.95
CA VAL A 154 11.03 -3.98 -12.31
C VAL A 154 12.12 -4.83 -11.66
N ASN A 155 11.90 -6.14 -11.54
CA ASN A 155 12.82 -7.11 -10.92
C ASN A 155 13.38 -8.15 -11.90
N LEU A 156 13.22 -7.93 -13.22
CA LEU A 156 13.78 -8.77 -14.29
C LEU A 156 15.22 -8.38 -14.66
#